data_AF-A0A352RVH1-F1
#
_entry.id   AF-A0A352RVH1-F1
#
_cell.length_a   1.000
_cell.length_b   1.000
_cell.length_c   1.000
_cell.angle_alpha   90.00
_cell.angle_beta   90.00
_cell.angle_gamma   90.00
#
_symmetry.space_group_name_H-M   'P 1'
#
loop_
_entity.id
_entity.type
_entity.pdbx_description
1 polymer ?
#
loop_
_entity_poly.entity_id
_entity_poly.type
_entity_poly.pdbx_seq_one_letter_code
_entity_poly.pdbx_strand_id
1 'polypeptide(L)'
;ARGEIYQRIRDEGVIALVGDRSPDIAGVSSPVFGPGGELKGALTLTCPTPRFSESFREQVLDAARGLTQALGGTFPEVVEAAGPSSSAATAPQDD
;
A
#
# COMPACT_ATOMS: atom_id res chain seq x y z
N ALA A 1 -5.68 -3.14 15.97
CA ALA A 1 -4.88 -4.40 15.99
C ALA A 1 -3.43 -4.10 16.38
N ARG A 2 -2.70 -5.07 16.93
CA ARG A 2 -1.29 -4.95 17.34
C ARG A 2 -0.41 -5.85 16.47
N GLY A 3 0.84 -5.43 16.22
CA GLY A 3 1.80 -6.16 15.38
C GLY A 3 2.56 -5.22 14.44
N GLU A 4 3.72 -5.68 13.96
CA GLU A 4 4.65 -4.93 13.13
C GLU A 4 4.00 -4.44 11.83
N ILE A 5 3.28 -5.31 11.12
CA ILE A 5 2.57 -4.97 9.88
C ILE A 5 1.56 -3.83 10.09
N TYR A 6 0.86 -3.80 11.23
CA TYR A 6 -0.11 -2.76 11.52
C TYR A 6 0.57 -1.44 11.92
N GLN A 7 1.76 -1.51 12.53
CA GLN A 7 2.54 -0.31 12.80
C GLN A 7 3.06 0.28 11.50
N ARG A 8 3.59 -0.56 10.62
CA ARG A 8 4.03 -0.16 9.27
C ARG A 8 2.93 0.51 8.46
N ILE A 9 1.70 -0.01 8.49
CA ILE A 9 0.54 0.65 7.85
C ILE A 9 0.26 2.03 8.45
N ARG A 10 0.38 2.20 9.77
CA ARG A 10 0.18 3.51 10.42
C ARG A 10 1.29 4.50 10.09
N ASP A 11 2.52 4.00 10.03
CA ASP A 11 3.68 4.84 9.75
C ASP A 11 3.71 5.23 8.28
N GLU A 12 3.54 4.29 7.35
CA GLU A 12 3.69 4.53 5.90
C GLU A 12 2.37 4.91 5.20
N GLY A 13 1.22 4.66 5.84
CA GLY A 13 -0.11 4.93 5.26
C GLY A 13 -0.47 4.11 4.03
N VAL A 14 0.34 3.13 3.63
CA VAL A 14 0.05 2.25 2.51
C VAL A 14 0.73 0.91 2.74
N ILE A 15 0.13 -0.17 2.23
CA ILE A 15 0.73 -1.50 2.23
C ILE A 15 0.57 -2.16 0.87
N ALA A 16 1.62 -2.84 0.43
CA ALA A 16 1.62 -3.70 -0.75
C ALA A 16 1.88 -5.13 -0.27
N LEU A 17 1.03 -6.04 -0.70
CA LEU A 17 1.12 -7.46 -0.39
C LEU A 17 1.07 -8.23 -1.70
N VAL A 18 2.10 -9.02 -1.98
CA VAL A 18 2.22 -9.84 -3.19
C VAL A 18 2.18 -11.29 -2.77
N GLY A 19 1.22 -12.07 -3.29
CA GLY A 19 1.13 -13.49 -2.98
C GLY A 19 0.55 -13.82 -1.59
N ASP A 20 0.22 -12.83 -0.75
CA ASP A 20 -0.15 -13.04 0.67
C ASP A 20 -1.40 -13.91 0.86
N ARG A 21 -2.47 -13.62 0.11
CA ARG A 21 -3.73 -14.40 0.16
C ARG A 21 -3.82 -15.47 -0.91
N SER A 22 -3.25 -15.19 -2.06
CA SER A 22 -3.16 -16.09 -3.20
C SER A 22 -1.87 -15.77 -3.96
N PRO A 23 -1.06 -16.77 -4.35
CA PRO A 23 0.23 -16.56 -5.01
C PRO A 23 0.12 -15.74 -6.30
N ASP A 24 -1.03 -15.81 -6.97
CA ASP A 24 -1.26 -15.15 -8.26
C ASP A 24 -1.75 -13.70 -8.14
N ILE A 25 -2.00 -13.21 -6.92
CA ILE A 25 -2.60 -11.88 -6.68
C ILE A 25 -1.68 -11.00 -5.84
N ALA A 26 -1.54 -9.76 -6.31
CA ALA A 26 -0.98 -8.66 -5.55
C ALA A 26 -2.06 -7.62 -5.24
N GLY A 27 -1.97 -7.01 -4.05
CA GLY A 27 -2.85 -5.94 -3.60
C GLY A 27 -2.06 -4.80 -2.98
N VAL A 28 -2.46 -3.56 -3.28
CA VAL A 28 -1.96 -2.34 -2.63
C VAL A 28 -3.14 -1.61 -2.02
N SER A 29 -3.08 -1.31 -0.73
CA SER A 29 -4.18 -0.66 0.00
C SER A 29 -3.68 0.52 0.82
N SER A 30 -4.46 1.60 0.83
CA SER A 30 -4.24 2.78 1.68
C SER A 30 -5.56 3.19 2.36
N PRO A 31 -5.56 3.60 3.65
CA PRO A 31 -6.76 4.02 4.36
C PRO A 31 -7.33 5.32 3.79
N VAL A 32 -8.61 5.54 4.00
CA VAL A 32 -9.31 6.78 3.60
C VAL A 32 -10.03 7.33 4.82
N PHE A 33 -9.92 8.64 5.04
CA PHE A 33 -10.43 9.31 6.24
C PHE A 33 -11.56 10.29 5.94
N GLY A 34 -12.42 10.49 6.93
CA GLY A 34 -13.49 11.48 6.91
C GLY A 34 -13.08 12.82 7.54
N PRO A 35 -13.99 13.80 7.55
CA PRO A 35 -13.74 15.14 8.07
C PRO A 35 -13.47 15.19 9.59
N GLY A 36 -13.92 14.19 10.35
CA GLY A 36 -13.61 14.04 11.77
C GLY A 36 -12.30 13.29 12.05
N GLY A 37 -11.50 12.98 11.02
CA GLY A 37 -10.29 12.16 11.13
C GLY A 37 -10.58 10.67 11.34
N GLU A 38 -11.84 10.25 11.23
CA GLU A 38 -12.26 8.87 11.37
C GLU A 38 -11.89 8.05 10.13
N LEU A 39 -11.48 6.80 10.34
CA LEU A 39 -11.27 5.85 9.25
C LEU A 39 -12.61 5.51 8.58
N LYS A 40 -12.76 5.86 7.30
CA LYS A 40 -13.96 5.57 6.49
C LYS A 40 -13.85 4.27 5.70
N GLY A 41 -12.63 3.85 5.38
CA GLY A 41 -12.39 2.63 4.61
C GLY A 41 -10.96 2.55 4.11
N ALA A 42 -10.76 1.80 3.03
CA ALA A 42 -9.49 1.71 2.34
C ALA A 42 -9.70 1.68 0.82
N LEU A 43 -8.84 2.39 0.08
CA LEU A 43 -8.72 2.29 -1.36
C LEU A 43 -7.75 1.16 -1.69
N THR A 44 -8.14 0.24 -2.57
CA THR A 44 -7.32 -0.93 -2.93
C THR A 44 -7.19 -1.08 -4.44
N LEU A 45 -5.95 -1.27 -4.91
CA LEU A 45 -5.63 -1.74 -6.25
C LEU A 45 -5.24 -3.22 -6.18
N THR A 46 -5.88 -4.05 -7.01
CA THR A 46 -5.59 -5.48 -7.11
C THR A 46 -5.17 -5.81 -8.54
N CYS A 47 -4.12 -6.60 -8.69
CA CYS A 47 -3.64 -7.06 -9.99
C CYS A 47 -3.02 -8.46 -9.91
N PRO A 48 -2.84 -9.16 -11.05
CA PRO A 48 -2.02 -10.36 -11.08
C PRO A 48 -0.59 -10.07 -10.63
N THR A 49 0.03 -10.98 -9.88
CA THR A 49 1.42 -10.85 -9.39
C THR A 49 2.42 -10.43 -10.48
N PRO A 50 2.39 -10.99 -11.71
CA PRO A 50 3.34 -10.59 -12.77
C PRO A 50 3.17 -9.15 -13.28
N ARG A 51 2.06 -8.47 -12.94
CA ARG A 51 1.79 -7.07 -13.31
C ARG A 51 2.04 -6.10 -12.16
N PHE A 52 2.44 -6.61 -10.99
CA PHE A 52 2.74 -5.76 -9.84
C PHE A 52 3.94 -4.85 -10.13
N SER A 53 3.85 -3.61 -9.67
CA SER A 53 4.92 -2.62 -9.69
C SER A 53 4.96 -1.93 -8.34
N GLU A 54 6.16 -1.71 -7.80
CA GLU A 54 6.33 -1.00 -6.52
C GLU A 54 5.79 0.44 -6.59
N SER A 55 5.80 1.05 -7.77
CA SER A 55 5.23 2.39 -8.01
C SER A 55 3.73 2.47 -7.70
N PHE A 56 3.02 1.34 -7.64
CA PHE A 56 1.61 1.33 -7.25
C PHE A 56 1.39 1.77 -5.80
N ARG A 57 2.39 1.65 -4.91
CA ARG A 57 2.29 2.18 -3.54
C ARG A 57 2.03 3.68 -3.53
N GLU A 58 2.90 4.43 -4.20
CA GLU A 58 2.80 5.89 -4.28
C GLU A 58 1.50 6.32 -4.97
N GLN A 59 1.16 5.68 -6.09
CA GLN A 59 -0.07 5.97 -6.83
C GLN A 59 -1.34 5.73 -5.99
N VAL A 60 -1.40 4.63 -5.23
CA VAL A 60 -2.54 4.32 -4.36
C VAL A 60 -2.59 5.26 -3.16
N LEU A 61 -1.44 5.61 -2.58
CA LEU A 61 -1.36 6.56 -1.48
C LEU A 61 -1.86 7.95 -1.91
N ASP A 62 -1.44 8.44 -3.06
CA ASP A 62 -1.88 9.73 -3.60
C ASP A 62 -3.37 9.71 -3.96
N ALA A 63 -3.86 8.62 -4.55
CA ALA A 63 -5.28 8.45 -4.80
C ALA A 63 -6.11 8.42 -3.50
N ALA A 64 -5.60 7.78 -2.43
CA ALA A 64 -6.27 7.74 -1.13
C ALA A 64 -6.24 9.10 -0.42
N ARG A 65 -5.15 9.88 -0.55
CA ARG A 65 -5.07 11.28 -0.11
C ARG A 65 -6.09 12.14 -0.83
N GLY A 66 -6.17 12.04 -2.17
CA GLY A 66 -7.14 12.76 -2.98
C GLY A 66 -8.59 12.41 -2.62
N LEU A 67 -8.88 11.12 -2.42
CA LEU A 67 -10.21 10.68 -1.99
C LEU A 67 -10.54 11.16 -0.57
N THR A 68 -9.57 11.15 0.34
CA THR A 68 -9.74 11.69 1.71
C THR A 68 -10.10 13.18 1.65
N GLN A 69 -9.39 13.96 0.82
CA GLN A 69 -9.70 15.38 0.61
C GLN A 69 -11.08 15.60 -0.01
N ALA A 70 -11.47 14.79 -1.00
CA ALA A 70 -12.79 14.87 -1.63
C ALA A 70 -13.94 14.56 -0.65
N LEU A 71 -13.68 13.75 0.38
CA LEU A 71 -14.61 13.48 1.48
C LEU A 71 -14.58 14.55 2.58
N GLY A 72 -13.74 15.57 2.46
CA GLY A 72 -13.54 16.62 3.47
C GLY A 72 -12.62 16.22 4.62
N GLY A 73 -11.95 15.07 4.52
CA GLY A 73 -10.98 14.59 5.50
C GLY A 73 -9.58 15.15 5.29
N THR A 74 -8.73 14.95 6.30
CA THR A 74 -7.28 15.19 6.22
C THR A 74 -6.56 13.86 6.37
N PHE A 75 -5.69 13.55 5.44
CA PHE A 75 -4.87 12.34 5.52
C PHE A 75 -3.75 12.57 6.55
N PRO A 76 -3.52 11.66 7.51
CA PRO A 76 -2.47 11.82 8.52
C PRO A 76 -1.07 11.93 7.92
N GLU A 77 -0.15 12.59 8.62
CA GLU A 77 1.26 12.54 8.24
C GLU A 77 1.77 11.10 8.30
N VAL A 78 2.49 10.71 7.24
CA VAL A 78 3.11 9.38 7.11
C VAL A 78 4.60 9.55 6.96
N VAL A 79 5.35 8.62 7.52
CA VAL A 79 6.78 8.48 7.34
C VAL A 79 7.00 7.81 5.99
N GLU A 80 7.82 8.42 5.13
CA GLU A 80 8.27 7.73 3.92
C GLU A 80 8.97 6.43 4.31
N ALA A 81 8.53 5.33 3.72
CA ALA A 81 9.20 4.05 3.87
C ALA A 81 10.65 4.20 3.41
N ALA A 82 11.62 3.86 4.27
CA ALA A 82 13.00 3.71 3.83
C ALA A 82 13.03 2.77 2.61
N GLY A 83 13.56 3.26 1.48
CA GLY A 83 13.47 2.60 0.17
C GLY A 83 13.94 1.14 0.17
N PRO A 84 13.61 0.37 -0.89
CA PRO A 84 13.68 -1.08 -0.85
C PRO A 84 15.10 -1.60 -0.59
N SER A 85 15.26 -2.35 0.50
CA SER A 85 16.28 -3.39 0.60
C SER A 85 15.96 -4.46 -0.45
N SER A 86 16.55 -4.29 -1.63
CA SER A 86 16.65 -5.33 -2.66
C SER A 86 17.24 -6.60 -2.05
N SER A 87 16.45 -7.68 -1.98
CA SER A 87 17.01 -9.03 -2.05
C SER A 87 16.54 -9.67 -3.34
N ALA A 88 17.45 -9.66 -4.31
CA ALA A 88 17.41 -10.33 -5.58
C ALA A 88 16.78 -11.73 -5.54
N ALA A 89 15.81 -11.97 -6.42
CA ALA A 89 15.56 -13.28 -6.98
C ALA A 89 16.24 -13.31 -8.35
N THR A 90 17.50 -13.76 -8.37
CA THR A 90 18.17 -14.20 -9.60
C THR A 90 17.38 -15.39 -10.14
N ALA A 91 16.68 -15.21 -11.25
CA ALA A 91 16.18 -16.32 -12.05
C ALA A 91 17.37 -16.95 -12.80
N PRO A 92 17.47 -18.29 -12.86
CA PRO A 92 18.50 -18.94 -13.67
C PRO A 92 18.22 -18.68 -15.16
N GLN A 93 19.27 -18.31 -15.89
CA GLN A 93 19.29 -18.32 -17.35
C GLN A 93 19.55 -19.77 -17.77
N ASP A 94 18.56 -20.42 -18.36
CA ASP A 94 18.74 -21.71 -19.03
C ASP A 94 19.50 -21.48 -20.36
N ASP A 95 20.66 -22.13 -20.49
CA ASP A 95 21.43 -22.35 -21.72
C ASP A 95 20.93 -23.61 -22.46
#